data_AF-A0A965VX34-F1
#
_entry.id   AF-A0A965VX34-F1
#
_cell.length_a   1.000
_cell.length_b   1.000
_cell.length_c   1.000
_cell.angle_alpha   90.00
_cell.angle_beta   90.00
_cell.angle_gamma   90.00
#
_symmetry.space_group_name_H-M   'P 1'
#
loop_
_entity.id
_entity.type
_entity.pdbx_description
1 polymer ?
#
loop_
_entity_poly.entity_id
_entity_poly.type
_entity_poly.pdbx_seq_one_letter_code
_entity_poly.pdbx_strand_id
1 'polypeptide(L)'
;MPTIVKGLGAGSSASVTVSGNDTSGTIIIVASTNTSDDVLAKLQFSSVRSGKPRVVLTPANKVSAAAGVYYDESTATASGIDIYTANALEQGKTYVFTYFIVE
;
A
#
# COMPACT_ATOMS: atom_id res chain seq x y z
N MET A 1 -2.17 -5.53 15.29
CA MET A 1 -2.63 -4.57 14.26
C MET A 1 -1.44 -4.28 13.38
N PRO A 2 -1.58 -4.35 12.05
CA PRO A 2 -0.46 -4.12 11.15
C PRO A 2 0.07 -2.70 11.26
N THR A 3 1.32 -2.51 10.89
CA THR A 3 1.95 -1.19 10.77
C THR A 3 2.22 -0.89 9.30
N ILE A 4 2.35 0.40 8.97
CA ILE A 4 2.63 0.84 7.60
C ILE A 4 3.66 1.95 7.61
N VAL A 5 4.60 1.88 6.66
CA VAL A 5 5.66 2.89 6.49
C VAL A 5 5.63 3.40 5.05
N LYS A 6 5.84 4.70 4.86
CA LYS A 6 5.86 5.30 3.52
C LYS A 6 7.06 4.77 2.72
N GLY A 7 6.84 4.50 1.44
CA GLY A 7 7.92 4.34 0.48
C GLY A 7 8.28 5.67 -0.19
N LEU A 8 9.27 5.64 -1.08
CA LEU A 8 9.74 6.84 -1.79
C LEU A 8 8.74 7.29 -2.86
N GLY A 9 8.02 6.36 -3.50
CA GLY A 9 7.04 6.66 -4.56
C GLY A 9 5.88 7.54 -4.12
N ALA A 10 5.54 7.54 -2.83
CA ALA A 10 4.49 8.40 -2.28
C ALA A 10 4.90 9.89 -2.19
N GLY A 11 6.19 10.19 -2.24
CA GLY A 11 6.75 11.53 -2.13
C GLY A 11 7.46 11.82 -0.79
N SER A 12 8.25 12.89 -0.76
CA SER A 12 9.21 13.17 0.32
C SER A 12 8.57 13.26 1.71
N SER A 13 7.45 13.98 1.83
CA SER A 13 6.73 14.20 3.09
C SER A 13 5.32 13.59 3.07
N ALA A 14 5.14 12.50 2.32
CA ALA A 14 3.86 11.81 2.23
C ALA A 14 3.45 11.21 3.58
N SER A 15 2.14 11.12 3.82
CA SER A 15 1.61 10.38 4.96
C SER A 15 0.93 9.10 4.47
N VAL A 16 1.15 8.03 5.23
CA VAL A 16 0.48 6.75 5.00
C VAL A 16 -0.10 6.26 6.31
N THR A 17 -1.33 5.74 6.27
CA THR A 17 -1.99 5.19 7.45
C THR A 17 -2.69 3.89 7.09
N VAL A 18 -2.82 3.01 8.08
CA VAL A 18 -3.53 1.74 7.96
C VAL A 18 -4.50 1.59 9.12
N SER A 19 -5.69 1.08 8.82
CA SER A 19 -6.67 0.61 9.81
C SER A 19 -7.13 -0.80 9.45
N GLY A 20 -7.63 -1.54 10.44
CA GLY A 20 -8.05 -2.94 10.28
C GLY A 20 -7.15 -3.91 11.03
N ASN A 21 -6.96 -5.10 10.46
CA ASN A 21 -6.16 -6.18 11.03
C ASN A 21 -5.28 -6.81 9.95
N ASP A 22 -4.45 -7.81 10.29
CA ASP A 22 -3.51 -8.38 9.33
C ASP A 22 -4.20 -8.98 8.09
N THR A 23 -5.47 -9.41 8.20
CA THR A 23 -6.22 -10.07 7.12
C THR A 23 -6.94 -9.08 6.21
N SER A 24 -7.51 -8.01 6.76
CA SER A 24 -8.25 -7.02 5.97
C SER A 24 -8.20 -5.64 6.59
N GLY A 25 -8.18 -4.62 5.75
CA GLY A 25 -8.14 -3.25 6.22
C GLY A 25 -8.14 -2.22 5.13
N THR A 26 -7.96 -0.97 5.54
CA THR A 26 -7.92 0.21 4.67
C THR A 26 -6.57 0.88 4.82
N ILE A 27 -5.98 1.28 3.70
CA ILE A 27 -4.75 2.05 3.59
C ILE A 27 -5.10 3.40 2.97
N ILE A 28 -4.62 4.46 3.60
CA ILE A 28 -4.75 5.83 3.10
C ILE A 28 -3.36 6.37 2.84
N ILE A 29 -3.15 6.96 1.67
CA ILE A 29 -1.89 7.57 1.24
C ILE A 29 -2.20 8.99 0.82
N VAL A 30 -1.58 9.98 1.46
CA VAL A 30 -1.60 11.38 1.01
C VAL A 30 -0.27 11.66 0.34
N ALA A 31 -0.30 11.75 -1.00
CA ALA A 31 0.90 11.95 -1.79
C ALA A 31 1.49 13.35 -1.58
N SER A 32 2.81 13.46 -1.61
CA SER A 32 3.55 14.71 -1.39
C SER A 32 4.36 15.11 -2.64
N THR A 33 5.28 16.05 -2.50
CA THR A 33 6.22 16.41 -3.58
C THR A 33 7.16 15.23 -3.90
N ASN A 34 7.71 15.23 -5.13
CA ASN A 34 8.69 14.24 -5.60
C ASN A 34 8.14 12.80 -5.59
N THR A 35 6.91 12.61 -6.07
CA THR A 35 6.34 11.28 -6.31
C THR A 35 7.04 10.58 -7.46
N SER A 36 7.06 9.25 -7.44
CA SER A 36 7.64 8.41 -8.49
C SER A 36 6.86 7.10 -8.64
N ASP A 37 7.14 6.38 -9.71
CA ASP A 37 6.70 5.03 -10.02
C ASP A 37 7.48 3.97 -9.22
N ASP A 38 7.27 3.96 -7.90
CA ASP A 38 7.99 3.06 -6.98
C ASP A 38 7.08 2.67 -5.80
N VAL A 39 7.66 2.06 -4.75
CA VAL A 39 6.99 1.71 -3.50
C VAL A 39 6.31 2.95 -2.92
N LEU A 40 4.99 2.90 -2.81
CA LEU A 40 4.17 3.88 -2.10
C LEU A 40 4.18 3.65 -0.60
N ALA A 41 4.05 2.39 -0.19
CA ALA A 41 3.96 2.01 1.21
C ALA A 41 4.37 0.55 1.43
N LYS A 42 4.89 0.27 2.62
CA LYS A 42 5.25 -1.08 3.08
C LYS A 42 4.32 -1.44 4.22
N LEU A 43 3.48 -2.45 4.03
CA LEU A 43 2.56 -2.97 5.05
C LEU A 43 3.23 -4.13 5.77
N GLN A 44 3.43 -3.99 7.08
CA GLN A 44 4.04 -4.99 7.94
C GLN A 44 2.96 -5.64 8.82
N PHE A 45 2.84 -6.96 8.74
CA PHE A 45 1.89 -7.73 9.54
C PHE A 45 2.32 -7.77 11.00
N SER A 46 1.35 -7.75 11.91
CA SER A 46 1.62 -7.95 13.34
C SER A 46 1.89 -9.40 13.71
N SER A 47 1.38 -10.35 12.93
CA SER A 47 1.68 -11.78 13.05
C SER A 47 2.34 -12.29 11.78
N VAL A 48 3.45 -13.01 11.93
CA VAL A 48 4.12 -13.68 10.80
C VAL A 48 3.22 -14.80 10.29
N ARG A 49 3.06 -14.86 8.98
CA ARG A 49 2.27 -15.89 8.28
C ARG A 49 3.05 -17.17 8.02
N SER A 50 2.35 -18.24 7.65
CA SER A 50 2.98 -19.54 7.35
C SER A 50 3.78 -19.53 6.04
N GLY A 51 3.45 -18.62 5.12
CA GLY A 51 4.11 -18.40 3.86
C GLY A 51 3.78 -17.03 3.26
N LYS A 52 4.19 -16.84 2.00
CA LYS A 52 3.88 -15.65 1.23
C LYS A 52 2.38 -15.62 0.92
N PRO A 53 1.63 -14.59 1.36
CA PRO A 53 0.19 -14.60 1.19
C PRO A 53 -0.25 -14.17 -0.22
N ARG A 54 -1.48 -14.49 -0.59
CA ARG A 54 -2.18 -13.85 -1.72
C ARG A 54 -2.88 -12.58 -1.24
N VAL A 55 -2.78 -11.53 -2.03
CA VAL A 55 -3.36 -10.22 -1.71
C VAL A 55 -4.34 -9.81 -2.79
N VAL A 56 -5.50 -9.31 -2.37
CA VAL A 56 -6.41 -8.52 -3.20
C VAL A 56 -6.34 -7.09 -2.71
N LEU A 57 -5.71 -6.22 -3.50
CA LEU A 57 -5.63 -4.79 -3.24
C LEU A 57 -6.63 -4.08 -4.14
N THR A 58 -7.59 -3.37 -3.56
CA THR A 58 -8.69 -2.74 -4.30
C THR A 58 -8.70 -1.23 -4.07
N PRO A 59 -8.74 -0.42 -5.14
CA PRO A 59 -8.97 1.01 -5.00
C PRO A 59 -10.36 1.31 -4.42
N ALA A 60 -10.42 2.21 -3.45
CA ALA A 60 -11.67 2.55 -2.75
C ALA A 60 -12.19 3.96 -3.09
N ASN A 61 -11.57 4.66 -4.04
CA ASN A 61 -12.09 5.91 -4.60
C ASN A 61 -11.64 6.12 -6.06
N LYS A 62 -12.23 7.11 -6.74
CA LYS A 62 -11.97 7.39 -8.16
C LYS A 62 -10.50 7.68 -8.47
N VAL A 63 -9.82 8.51 -7.67
CA VAL A 63 -8.42 8.87 -7.91
C VAL A 63 -7.49 7.68 -7.69
N SER A 64 -7.83 6.78 -6.76
CA SER A 64 -7.11 5.54 -6.50
C SER A 64 -7.29 4.53 -7.62
N ALA A 65 -8.49 4.45 -8.20
CA ALA A 65 -8.74 3.58 -9.33
C ALA A 65 -7.92 3.99 -10.58
N ALA A 66 -7.62 5.28 -10.72
CA ALA A 66 -6.81 5.80 -11.82
C ALA A 66 -5.29 5.73 -11.56
N ALA A 67 -4.85 5.42 -10.34
CA ALA A 67 -3.45 5.54 -9.94
C ALA A 67 -2.54 4.44 -10.51
N GLY A 68 -3.09 3.30 -10.93
CA GLY A 68 -2.28 2.15 -11.38
C GLY A 68 -1.50 1.50 -10.24
N VAL A 69 -2.09 1.44 -9.04
CA VAL A 69 -1.49 0.86 -7.83
C VAL A 69 -1.65 -0.65 -7.82
N TYR A 70 -0.59 -1.35 -7.41
CA TYR A 70 -0.53 -2.80 -7.34
C TYR A 70 0.33 -3.25 -6.13
N TYR A 71 0.21 -4.52 -5.74
CA TYR A 71 1.21 -5.16 -4.90
C TYR A 71 2.09 -6.04 -5.79
N ASP A 72 3.39 -6.10 -5.51
CA ASP A 72 4.30 -6.99 -6.23
C ASP A 72 4.49 -8.29 -5.45
N GLU A 73 3.94 -9.38 -5.98
CA GLU A 73 3.99 -10.71 -5.38
C GLU A 73 5.43 -11.26 -5.27
N SER A 74 6.38 -10.78 -6.07
CA SER A 74 7.79 -11.19 -5.98
C SER A 74 8.51 -10.60 -4.75
N THR A 75 8.00 -9.48 -4.22
CA THR A 75 8.56 -8.75 -3.08
C THR A 75 7.88 -9.11 -1.76
N ALA A 76 6.71 -9.74 -1.82
CA ALA A 76 5.94 -10.14 -0.66
C ALA A 76 6.66 -11.22 0.16
N THR A 77 6.55 -11.13 1.48
CA THR A 77 7.10 -12.09 2.43
C THR A 77 6.02 -12.56 3.41
N ALA A 78 6.34 -13.56 4.23
CA ALA A 78 5.46 -13.97 5.34
C ALA A 78 5.20 -12.86 6.37
N SER A 79 6.03 -11.81 6.38
CA SER A 79 5.97 -10.72 7.34
C SER A 79 5.30 -9.46 6.79
N GLY A 80 5.19 -9.30 5.47
CA GLY A 80 4.66 -8.06 4.91
C GLY A 80 4.61 -8.03 3.40
N ILE A 81 4.06 -6.95 2.88
CA ILE A 81 3.91 -6.68 1.46
C ILE A 81 4.28 -5.23 1.16
N ASP A 82 4.79 -5.01 -0.06
CA ASP A 82 5.06 -3.69 -0.59
C ASP A 82 3.96 -3.32 -1.61
N ILE A 83 3.52 -2.07 -1.54
CA ILE A 83 2.51 -1.48 -2.42
C ILE A 83 3.23 -0.53 -3.36
N TYR A 84 3.09 -0.75 -4.66
CA TYR A 84 3.72 -0.02 -5.74
C TYR A 84 2.70 0.79 -6.52
N THR A 85 3.20 1.71 -7.34
CA THR A 85 2.41 2.39 -8.37
C THR A 85 3.13 2.34 -9.71
N ALA A 86 2.37 2.15 -10.79
CA ALA A 86 2.92 2.22 -12.15
C ALA A 86 3.08 3.66 -12.64
N ASN A 87 2.51 4.64 -11.93
CA ASN A 87 2.57 6.05 -12.28
C ASN A 87 2.88 6.89 -11.04
N ALA A 88 3.69 7.94 -11.20
CA ALA A 88 3.88 8.93 -10.15
C ALA A 88 2.51 9.53 -9.74
N LEU A 89 2.23 9.50 -8.44
CA LEU A 89 0.97 10.04 -7.90
C LEU A 89 0.91 11.56 -8.03
N GLU A 90 -0.29 12.11 -8.16
CA GLU A 90 -0.50 13.55 -8.12
C GLU A 90 -0.29 14.07 -6.70
N GLN A 91 0.57 15.08 -6.56
CA GLN A 91 0.84 15.74 -5.28
C GLN A 91 -0.45 16.26 -4.62
N GLY A 92 -0.56 16.07 -3.30
CA GLY A 92 -1.65 16.60 -2.48
C GLY A 92 -2.97 15.84 -2.63
N LYS A 93 -3.01 14.75 -3.39
CA LYS A 93 -4.18 13.88 -3.49
C LYS A 93 -4.16 12.79 -2.42
N THR A 94 -5.36 12.39 -2.02
CA THR A 94 -5.60 11.29 -1.09
C THR A 94 -6.04 10.05 -1.85
N TYR A 95 -5.23 9.00 -1.73
CA TYR A 95 -5.49 7.69 -2.30
C TYR A 95 -5.91 6.74 -1.18
N VAL A 96 -6.92 5.92 -1.44
CA VAL A 96 -7.52 4.99 -0.49
C VAL A 96 -7.62 3.62 -1.15
N PHE A 97 -7.08 2.62 -0.48
CA PHE A 97 -7.10 1.23 -0.92
C PHE A 97 -7.62 0.36 0.21
N THR A 98 -8.36 -0.69 -0.12
CA THR A 98 -8.63 -1.78 0.82
C THR A 98 -7.77 -2.97 0.45
N TYR A 99 -7.38 -3.75 1.45
CA TYR A 99 -6.72 -5.03 1.24
C TYR A 99 -7.54 -6.16 1.84
N PHE A 100 -7.46 -7.32 1.20
CA PHE A 100 -7.86 -8.60 1.73
C PHE A 100 -6.73 -9.59 1.47
N ILE A 101 -6.34 -10.32 2.51
CA ILE A 101 -5.18 -11.21 2.49
C ILE A 101 -5.62 -12.60 2.88
N VAL A 102 -5.20 -13.59 2.10
CA VAL A 102 -5.49 -15.00 2.31
C VAL A 102 -4.22 -15.83 2.13
N GLU A 103 -4.14 -16.95 2.86
CA GLU A 103 -3.15 -18.02 2.64
C GLU A 103 -3.83 -19.25 2.07
#